data_AF-A0A2E4W525-F1
#
_entry.id   AF-A0A2E4W525-F1
#
_cell.length_a   1.000
_cell.length_b   1.000
_cell.length_c   1.000
_cell.angle_alpha   90.00
_cell.angle_beta   90.00
_cell.angle_gamma   90.00
#
_symmetry.space_group_name_H-M   'P 1'
#
loop_
_entity.id
_entity.type
_entity.pdbx_description
1 polymer ?
#
loop_
_entity_poly.entity_id
_entity_poly.type
_entity_poly.pdbx_seq_one_letter_code
_entity_poly.pdbx_strand_id
1 'polypeptide(L)'
;MDEFDQKLVDYALDTPESYSAYQMQNFVINTQVGDFKQLKQFFLEINTREQARMMLELGIATNEADIENKEETLKTDELTKYARKILELELRRDIYDLRVNTKKFKQATLELQVLIDSVKERFGTMENVQQYLETNNEEKERHYWVSRMSRQAGIDIVTEGNINKGNMDAIIGMPEEDQVIALTSALQFSGKVNNAMKKIQNYVNENKDQLIDNQQGLTHSIDVCQLLLETETEQDNQPADQSKVDGTSI
;
A
#
# COMPACT_ATOMS: atom_id res chain seq x y z
N MET A 1 6.61 5.91 -38.79
CA MET A 1 5.52 6.21 -37.84
C MET A 1 4.64 7.22 -38.50
N ASP A 2 3.34 6.96 -38.49
CA ASP A 2 2.36 7.97 -38.89
C ASP A 2 2.16 9.00 -37.75
N GLU A 3 1.27 9.96 -37.97
CA GLU A 3 1.00 11.02 -37.00
C GLU A 3 0.41 10.48 -35.68
N PHE A 4 -0.43 9.45 -35.75
CA PHE A 4 -1.04 8.87 -34.57
C PHE A 4 0.00 8.14 -33.72
N ASP A 5 0.85 7.33 -34.37
CA ASP A 5 1.94 6.62 -33.72
C ASP A 5 2.83 7.58 -32.93
N GLN A 6 3.20 8.72 -33.54
CA GLN A 6 4.08 9.70 -32.91
C GLN A 6 3.42 10.36 -31.70
N LYS A 7 2.15 10.77 -31.84
CA LYS A 7 1.39 11.35 -30.72
C LYS A 7 1.20 10.35 -29.57
N LEU A 8 0.96 9.08 -29.87
CA LEU A 8 0.79 8.05 -28.85
C LEU A 8 2.10 7.84 -28.07
N VAL A 9 3.24 7.74 -28.77
CA VAL A 9 4.55 7.62 -28.13
C VAL A 9 4.84 8.84 -27.27
N ASP A 10 4.57 10.05 -27.78
CA ASP A 10 4.79 11.28 -27.02
C ASP A 10 3.92 11.34 -25.76
N TYR A 11 2.63 11.01 -25.89
CA TYR A 11 1.71 10.96 -24.75
C TYR A 11 2.16 9.93 -23.69
N ALA A 12 2.59 8.74 -24.11
CA ALA A 12 3.09 7.70 -23.19
C ALA A 12 4.40 8.09 -22.50
N LEU A 13 5.28 8.83 -23.18
CA LEU A 13 6.52 9.33 -22.59
C LEU A 13 6.28 10.44 -21.55
N ASP A 14 5.20 11.20 -21.70
CA ASP A 14 4.89 12.34 -20.82
C ASP A 14 3.92 12.01 -19.68
N THR A 15 3.09 10.98 -19.84
CA THR A 15 2.05 10.61 -18.87
C THR A 15 2.63 9.82 -17.70
N PRO A 16 2.57 10.33 -16.45
CA PRO A 16 2.99 9.57 -15.27
C PRO A 16 2.06 8.39 -15.00
N GLU A 17 2.64 7.21 -14.80
CA GLU A 17 1.91 5.98 -14.45
C GLU A 17 2.04 5.69 -12.96
N SER A 18 1.52 6.61 -12.14
CA SER A 18 1.52 6.47 -10.67
C SER A 18 0.52 5.41 -10.20
N TYR A 19 0.85 4.71 -9.11
CA TYR A 19 -0.17 3.93 -8.41
C TYR A 19 -1.30 4.83 -7.91
N SER A 20 -2.53 4.37 -8.12
CA SER A 20 -3.70 5.02 -7.54
C SER A 20 -3.72 4.88 -6.02
N ALA A 21 -4.43 5.79 -5.34
CA ALA A 21 -4.69 5.69 -3.91
C ALA A 21 -5.33 4.34 -3.54
N TYR A 22 -6.25 3.85 -4.36
CA TYR A 22 -6.86 2.53 -4.17
C TYR A 22 -5.82 1.41 -4.18
N GLN A 23 -4.93 1.40 -5.18
CA GLN A 23 -3.89 0.36 -5.29
C GLN A 23 -2.95 0.40 -4.09
N MET A 24 -2.49 1.59 -3.73
CA MET A 24 -1.52 1.78 -2.66
C MET A 24 -2.13 1.41 -1.30
N GLN A 25 -3.34 1.87 -1.01
CA GLN A 25 -4.01 1.54 0.23
C GLN A 25 -4.28 0.03 0.36
N ASN A 26 -4.83 -0.60 -0.67
CA ASN A 26 -5.35 -1.97 -0.54
C ASN A 26 -4.30 -3.06 -0.77
N PHE A 27 -3.31 -2.83 -1.64
CA PHE A 27 -2.34 -3.85 -2.04
C PHE A 27 -0.92 -3.57 -1.60
N VAL A 28 -0.65 -2.39 -1.02
CA VAL A 28 0.66 -2.08 -0.40
C VAL A 28 0.48 -1.97 1.10
N ILE A 29 -0.34 -1.03 1.56
CA ILE A 29 -0.50 -0.75 3.00
C ILE A 29 -1.29 -1.84 3.72
N ASN A 30 -2.52 -2.14 3.27
CA ASN A 30 -3.42 -3.09 3.93
C ASN A 30 -2.96 -4.56 3.83
N THR A 31 -1.81 -4.83 3.18
CA THR A 31 -1.16 -6.15 3.27
C THR A 31 -0.61 -6.44 4.65
N GLN A 32 -0.26 -5.39 5.40
CA GLN A 32 0.12 -5.49 6.79
C GLN A 32 -1.13 -5.52 7.68
N VAL A 33 -1.08 -6.34 8.72
CA VAL A 33 -2.16 -6.46 9.71
C VAL A 33 -1.95 -5.43 10.81
N GLY A 34 -2.99 -4.67 11.14
CA GLY A 34 -2.99 -3.69 12.23
C GLY A 34 -2.29 -2.38 11.90
N ASP A 35 -2.80 -1.31 12.51
CA ASP A 35 -2.37 0.07 12.25
C ASP A 35 -0.88 0.31 12.53
N PHE A 36 -0.30 -0.40 13.50
CA PHE A 36 1.12 -0.28 13.83
C PHE A 36 2.05 -0.64 12.68
N LYS A 37 1.81 -1.80 12.05
CA LYS A 37 2.63 -2.23 10.92
C LYS A 37 2.27 -1.51 9.64
N GLN A 38 1.00 -1.13 9.48
CA GLN A 38 0.58 -0.28 8.36
C GLN A 38 1.26 1.09 8.42
N LEU A 39 1.37 1.70 9.61
CA LEU A 39 2.13 2.94 9.81
C LEU A 39 3.61 2.75 9.46
N LYS A 40 4.25 1.68 9.95
CA LYS A 40 5.64 1.36 9.55
C LYS A 40 5.78 1.17 8.03
N GLN A 41 4.80 0.55 7.38
CA GLN A 41 4.77 0.41 5.91
C GLN A 41 4.67 1.78 5.23
N PHE A 42 3.79 2.67 5.71
CA PHE A 42 3.72 4.05 5.20
C PHE A 42 5.08 4.74 5.27
N PHE A 43 5.78 4.65 6.41
CA PHE A 43 7.12 5.24 6.55
C PHE A 43 8.14 4.66 5.56
N LEU A 44 8.12 3.34 5.36
CA LEU A 44 8.99 2.69 4.38
C LEU A 44 8.71 3.20 2.96
N GLU A 45 7.45 3.26 2.56
CA GLU A 45 7.06 3.71 1.23
C GLU A 45 7.34 5.21 1.03
N ILE A 46 7.02 6.05 2.01
CA ILE A 46 7.31 7.50 1.99
C ILE A 46 8.81 7.73 1.82
N ASN A 47 9.65 7.06 2.63
CA ASN A 47 11.10 7.20 2.54
C ASN A 47 11.61 6.77 1.16
N THR A 48 11.12 5.64 0.64
CA THR A 48 11.50 5.14 -0.69
C THR A 48 11.12 6.13 -1.80
N ARG A 49 9.90 6.71 -1.75
CA ARG A 49 9.44 7.68 -2.74
C ARG A 49 10.18 9.00 -2.64
N GLU A 50 10.41 9.49 -1.42
CA GLU A 50 11.12 10.75 -1.19
C GLU A 50 12.58 10.66 -1.65
N GLN A 51 13.27 9.56 -1.35
CA GLN A 51 14.62 9.32 -1.86
C GLN A 51 14.67 9.31 -3.39
N ALA A 52 13.73 8.60 -4.03
CA ALA A 52 13.64 8.57 -5.49
C ALA A 52 13.35 9.96 -6.08
N ARG A 53 12.39 10.68 -5.49
CA ARG A 53 12.04 12.05 -5.88
C ARG A 53 13.26 12.96 -5.78
N MET A 54 14.00 12.89 -4.68
CA MET A 54 15.15 13.75 -4.44
C MET A 54 16.29 13.46 -5.43
N MET A 55 16.64 12.19 -5.62
CA MET A 55 17.66 11.80 -6.60
C MET A 55 17.31 12.24 -8.02
N LEU A 56 16.03 12.13 -8.41
CA LEU A 56 15.55 12.59 -9.71
C LEU A 56 15.62 14.11 -9.85
N GLU A 57 15.26 14.86 -8.81
CA GLU A 57 15.34 16.32 -8.81
C GLU A 57 16.77 16.82 -9.04
N LEU A 58 17.74 16.28 -8.30
CA LEU A 58 19.15 16.61 -8.49
C LEU A 58 19.67 16.17 -9.86
N GLY A 59 19.26 14.97 -10.30
CA GLY A 59 19.63 14.43 -11.61
C GLY A 59 19.09 15.28 -12.77
N ILE A 60 17.86 15.79 -12.67
CA ILE A 60 17.24 16.70 -13.63
C ILE A 60 18.05 18.00 -13.69
N ALA A 61 18.30 18.64 -12.54
CA ALA A 61 19.04 19.90 -12.50
C ALA A 61 20.47 19.78 -13.05
N THR A 62 21.14 18.66 -12.76
CA THR A 62 22.48 18.38 -13.30
C THR A 62 22.43 18.19 -14.82
N ASN A 63 21.43 17.43 -15.31
CA ASN A 63 21.26 17.17 -16.73
C ASN A 63 20.91 18.44 -17.52
N GLU A 64 20.11 19.34 -16.95
CA GLU A 64 19.82 20.67 -17.53
C GLU A 64 21.10 21.49 -17.71
N ALA A 65 21.95 21.57 -16.68
CA ALA A 65 23.24 22.26 -16.77
C ALA A 65 24.17 21.61 -17.81
N ASP A 66 24.18 20.28 -17.90
CA ASP A 66 24.96 19.54 -18.89
C ASP A 66 24.47 19.77 -20.32
N ILE A 67 23.16 19.92 -20.53
CA ILE A 67 22.55 20.28 -21.81
C ILE A 67 23.01 21.69 -22.21
N GLU A 68 22.87 22.67 -21.32
CA GLU A 68 23.28 24.06 -21.56
C GLU A 68 24.77 24.15 -21.93
N ASN A 69 25.64 23.45 -21.19
CA ASN A 69 27.08 23.43 -21.46
C ASN A 69 27.41 22.81 -22.83
N LYS A 70 26.71 21.75 -23.24
CA LYS A 70 26.89 21.14 -24.57
C LYS A 70 26.38 22.06 -25.68
N GLU A 71 25.26 22.75 -25.47
CA GLU A 71 24.74 23.74 -26.41
C GLU A 71 25.72 24.90 -26.61
N GLU A 72 26.32 25.43 -25.54
CA GLU A 72 27.36 26.46 -25.62
C GLU A 72 28.60 25.95 -26.36
N THR A 73 29.05 24.73 -26.06
CA THR A 73 30.20 24.12 -26.74
C THR A 73 29.95 23.96 -28.25
N LEU A 74 28.73 23.60 -28.66
CA LEU A 74 28.34 23.51 -30.06
C LEU A 74 28.36 24.86 -30.80
N LYS A 75 28.26 25.99 -30.11
CA LYS A 75 28.35 27.32 -30.73
C LYS A 75 29.79 27.71 -31.10
N THR A 76 30.78 26.97 -30.60
CA THR A 76 32.20 27.20 -30.91
C THR A 76 32.59 26.65 -32.28
N ASP A 77 33.59 27.27 -32.93
CA ASP A 77 34.15 26.81 -34.20
C ASP A 77 35.31 25.81 -34.03
N GLU A 78 35.64 25.43 -32.80
CA GLU A 78 36.81 24.60 -32.45
C GLU A 78 36.59 23.10 -32.72
N LEU A 79 35.36 22.68 -33.02
CA LEU A 79 34.99 21.28 -33.20
C LEU A 79 35.20 20.79 -34.63
N THR A 80 35.88 19.65 -34.77
CA THR A 80 35.91 18.90 -36.03
C THR A 80 34.51 18.40 -36.41
N LYS A 81 34.29 18.08 -37.70
CA LYS A 81 33.01 17.55 -38.21
C LYS A 81 32.46 16.38 -37.38
N TYR A 82 33.30 15.39 -37.05
CA TYR A 82 32.86 14.21 -36.31
C TYR A 82 32.69 14.49 -34.81
N ALA A 83 33.54 15.32 -34.21
CA ALA A 83 33.38 15.73 -32.81
C ALA A 83 32.06 16.48 -32.59
N ARG A 84 31.74 17.43 -33.48
CA ARG A 84 30.44 18.12 -33.48
C ARG A 84 29.29 17.12 -33.59
N LYS A 85 29.40 16.13 -34.48
CA LYS A 85 28.33 15.14 -34.67
C LYS A 85 28.10 14.26 -33.44
N ILE A 86 29.16 13.86 -32.75
CA ILE A 86 29.06 13.09 -31.52
C ILE A 86 28.36 13.92 -30.44
N LEU A 87 28.79 15.18 -30.27
CA LEU A 87 28.22 16.08 -29.27
C LEU A 87 26.72 16.36 -29.51
N GLU A 88 26.28 16.50 -30.77
CA GLU A 88 24.86 16.59 -31.12
C GLU A 88 24.04 15.35 -30.71
N LEU A 89 24.63 14.15 -30.85
CA LEU A 89 23.96 12.90 -30.48
C LEU A 89 23.88 12.75 -28.96
N GLU A 90 24.93 13.13 -28.24
CA GLU A 90 24.94 13.18 -26.78
C GLU A 90 23.89 14.17 -26.27
N LEU A 91 23.85 15.38 -26.81
CA LEU A 91 22.83 16.38 -26.47
C LEU A 91 21.41 15.83 -26.68
N ARG A 92 21.17 15.14 -27.80
CA ARG A 92 19.87 14.52 -28.07
C ARG A 92 19.52 13.42 -27.06
N ARG A 93 20.49 12.63 -26.62
CA ARG A 93 20.30 11.63 -25.56
C ARG A 93 19.94 12.30 -24.25
N ASP A 94 20.68 13.34 -23.88
CA ASP A 94 20.51 14.04 -22.61
C ASP A 94 19.12 14.73 -22.53
N ILE A 95 18.63 15.30 -23.64
CA ILE A 95 17.26 15.84 -23.75
C ILE A 95 16.20 14.73 -23.57
N TYR A 96 16.43 13.54 -24.13
CA TYR A 96 15.54 12.40 -23.94
C TYR A 96 15.52 11.94 -22.48
N ASP A 97 16.71 11.84 -21.86
CA ASP A 97 16.85 11.45 -20.46
C ASP A 97 16.19 12.48 -19.53
N LEU A 98 16.29 13.77 -19.85
CA LEU A 98 15.59 14.86 -19.15
C LEU A 98 14.08 14.59 -19.16
N ARG A 99 13.49 14.38 -20.34
CA ARG A 99 12.05 14.11 -20.50
C ARG A 99 11.60 12.91 -19.65
N VAL A 100 12.33 11.80 -19.73
CA VAL A 100 12.02 10.57 -18.97
C VAL A 100 12.14 10.80 -17.47
N ASN A 101 13.20 11.46 -17.00
CA ASN A 101 13.41 11.70 -15.58
C ASN A 101 12.41 12.70 -15.01
N THR A 102 12.02 13.72 -15.77
CA THR A 102 10.94 14.65 -15.41
C THR A 102 9.61 13.92 -15.23
N LYS A 103 9.26 12.96 -16.12
CA LYS A 103 8.07 12.12 -15.92
C LYS A 103 8.17 11.34 -14.60
N LYS A 104 9.29 10.64 -14.38
CA LYS A 104 9.50 9.84 -13.16
C LYS A 104 9.43 10.69 -11.88
N PHE A 105 9.95 11.91 -11.93
CA PHE A 105 9.87 12.86 -10.82
C PHE A 105 8.42 13.21 -10.49
N LYS A 106 7.60 13.52 -11.51
CA LYS A 106 6.16 13.76 -11.34
C LYS A 106 5.47 12.53 -10.75
N GLN A 107 5.79 11.33 -11.24
CA GLN A 107 5.23 10.08 -10.73
C GLN A 107 5.53 9.88 -9.24
N ALA A 108 6.80 10.00 -8.85
CA ALA A 108 7.23 9.85 -7.46
C ALA A 108 6.58 10.90 -6.54
N THR A 109 6.45 12.13 -7.03
CA THR A 109 5.80 13.23 -6.28
C THR A 109 4.31 12.96 -6.06
N LEU A 110 3.59 12.49 -7.09
CA LEU A 110 2.17 12.15 -6.96
C LEU A 110 1.96 10.99 -5.98
N GLU A 111 2.76 9.92 -6.08
CA GLU A 111 2.67 8.78 -5.15
C GLU A 111 2.99 9.20 -3.71
N LEU A 112 4.04 10.00 -3.51
CA LEU A 112 4.41 10.53 -2.20
C LEU A 112 3.26 11.32 -1.57
N GLN A 113 2.61 12.19 -2.34
CA GLN A 113 1.50 12.99 -1.87
C GLN A 113 0.32 12.12 -1.42
N VAL A 114 -0.03 11.11 -2.21
CA VAL A 114 -1.08 10.14 -1.85
C VAL A 114 -0.76 9.44 -0.53
N LEU A 115 0.47 8.97 -0.33
CA LEU A 115 0.89 8.33 0.92
C LEU A 115 0.77 9.28 2.11
N ILE A 116 1.25 10.51 1.97
CA ILE A 116 1.18 11.54 3.01
C ILE A 116 -0.28 11.84 3.39
N ASP A 117 -1.15 11.98 2.39
CA ASP A 117 -2.56 12.28 2.62
C ASP A 117 -3.28 11.10 3.29
N SER A 118 -2.97 9.85 2.93
CA SER A 118 -3.50 8.68 3.62
C SER A 118 -3.04 8.60 5.09
N VAL A 119 -1.80 8.98 5.40
CA VAL A 119 -1.32 9.05 6.79
C VAL A 119 -2.07 10.13 7.57
N LYS A 120 -2.27 11.32 6.98
CA LYS A 120 -3.04 12.40 7.62
C LYS A 120 -4.48 12.00 7.87
N GLU A 121 -5.12 11.35 6.90
CA GLU A 121 -6.50 10.88 7.01
C GLU A 121 -6.67 9.88 8.15
N ARG A 122 -5.74 8.92 8.26
CA ARG A 122 -5.85 7.83 9.24
C ARG A 122 -5.35 8.18 10.64
N PHE A 123 -4.22 8.90 10.74
CA PHE A 123 -3.54 9.15 12.02
C PHE A 123 -3.69 10.59 12.52
N GLY A 124 -4.19 11.51 11.68
CA GLY A 124 -4.40 12.90 12.03
C GLY A 124 -3.11 13.69 12.08
N THR A 125 -2.62 13.99 13.29
CA THR A 125 -1.48 14.88 13.50
C THR A 125 -0.16 14.13 13.65
N MET A 126 0.96 14.86 13.55
CA MET A 126 2.28 14.26 13.73
C MET A 126 2.49 13.77 15.17
N GLU A 127 1.89 14.44 16.16
CA GLU A 127 1.93 14.04 17.56
C GLU A 127 1.29 12.66 17.75
N ASN A 128 0.14 12.41 17.12
CA ASN A 128 -0.51 11.09 17.15
C ASN A 128 0.38 10.03 16.51
N VAL A 129 1.00 10.34 15.37
CA VAL A 129 1.92 9.44 14.67
C VAL A 129 3.12 9.07 15.56
N GLN A 130 3.73 10.06 16.23
CA GLN A 130 4.84 9.85 17.16
C GLN A 130 4.43 8.97 18.33
N GLN A 131 3.31 9.29 18.98
CA GLN A 131 2.78 8.51 20.10
C GLN A 131 2.55 7.05 19.70
N TYR A 132 2.05 6.82 18.47
CA TYR A 132 1.80 5.48 17.94
C TYR A 132 3.10 4.66 17.77
N LEU A 133 4.22 5.31 17.45
CA LEU A 133 5.53 4.67 17.27
C LEU A 133 6.33 4.51 18.58
N GLU A 134 6.21 5.45 19.51
CA GLU A 134 7.06 5.53 20.70
C GLU A 134 6.65 4.59 21.84
N THR A 135 5.37 4.17 21.89
CA THR A 135 4.84 3.38 23.02
C THR A 135 4.79 1.88 22.73
N ASN A 136 5.29 1.05 23.67
CA ASN A 136 5.15 -0.42 23.74
C ASN A 136 5.35 -1.17 22.42
N ASN A 137 6.48 -0.93 21.75
CA ASN A 137 6.80 -1.55 20.46
C ASN A 137 6.80 -3.09 20.55
N GLU A 138 7.34 -3.68 21.62
CA GLU A 138 7.41 -5.14 21.77
C GLU A 138 6.04 -5.81 21.92
N GLU A 139 5.13 -5.20 22.70
CA GLU A 139 3.76 -5.68 22.85
C GLU A 139 2.97 -5.55 21.54
N LYS A 140 3.11 -4.41 20.85
CA LYS A 140 2.50 -4.20 19.52
C LYS A 140 3.05 -5.16 18.47
N GLU A 141 4.34 -5.47 18.51
CA GLU A 141 4.96 -6.49 17.66
C GLU A 141 4.39 -7.88 17.97
N ARG A 142 4.26 -8.24 19.25
CA ARG A 142 3.63 -9.51 19.67
C ARG A 142 2.19 -9.60 19.13
N HIS A 143 1.35 -8.61 19.38
CA HIS A 143 -0.04 -8.58 18.89
C HIS A 143 -0.12 -8.67 17.37
N TYR A 144 0.79 -8.00 16.66
CA TYR A 144 0.88 -8.10 15.21
C TYR A 144 1.19 -9.52 14.75
N TRP A 145 2.20 -10.18 15.32
CA TRP A 145 2.60 -11.52 14.89
C TRP A 145 1.53 -12.57 15.17
N VAL A 146 0.85 -12.47 16.32
CA VAL A 146 -0.29 -13.32 16.67
C VAL A 146 -1.42 -13.12 15.64
N SER A 147 -1.78 -11.88 15.35
CA SER A 147 -2.83 -11.54 14.40
C SER A 147 -2.48 -11.97 12.96
N ARG A 148 -1.22 -11.81 12.56
CA ARG A 148 -0.72 -12.24 11.24
C ARG A 148 -0.78 -13.75 11.10
N MET A 149 -0.26 -14.50 12.07
CA MET A 149 -0.29 -15.97 12.02
C MET A 149 -1.72 -16.50 12.06
N SER A 150 -2.58 -15.89 12.88
CA SER A 150 -4.01 -16.20 12.88
C SER A 150 -4.64 -16.04 11.51
N ARG A 151 -4.42 -14.89 10.84
CA ARG A 151 -4.99 -14.61 9.52
C ARG A 151 -4.47 -15.58 8.46
N GLN A 152 -3.18 -15.89 8.46
CA GLN A 152 -2.58 -16.84 7.50
C GLN A 152 -3.11 -18.26 7.72
N ALA A 153 -3.11 -18.75 8.96
CA ALA A 153 -3.66 -20.05 9.30
C ALA A 153 -5.17 -20.14 8.99
N GLY A 154 -5.92 -19.06 9.22
CA GLY A 154 -7.34 -18.99 8.87
C GLY A 154 -7.59 -19.05 7.37
N ILE A 155 -6.73 -18.42 6.55
CA ILE A 155 -6.76 -18.57 5.09
C ILE A 155 -6.49 -20.03 4.70
N ASP A 156 -5.45 -20.66 5.25
CA ASP A 156 -5.12 -22.06 4.98
C ASP A 156 -6.30 -22.99 5.28
N ILE A 157 -7.00 -22.78 6.41
CA ILE A 157 -8.19 -23.57 6.76
C ILE A 157 -9.31 -23.40 5.72
N VAL A 158 -9.53 -22.18 5.24
CA VAL A 158 -10.58 -21.92 4.23
C VAL A 158 -10.22 -22.55 2.89
N THR A 159 -8.93 -22.54 2.51
CA THR A 159 -8.49 -22.98 1.18
C THR A 159 -8.15 -24.46 1.10
N GLU A 160 -7.53 -25.01 2.15
CA GLU A 160 -6.95 -26.36 2.19
C GLU A 160 -7.59 -27.25 3.27
N GLY A 161 -8.39 -26.68 4.17
CA GLY A 161 -9.02 -27.40 5.29
C GLY A 161 -8.07 -27.71 6.45
N ASN A 162 -6.77 -27.44 6.31
CA ASN A 162 -5.75 -27.64 7.33
C ASN A 162 -4.80 -26.43 7.34
N ILE A 163 -4.14 -26.19 8.46
CA ILE A 163 -3.11 -25.14 8.57
C ILE A 163 -1.83 -25.63 7.88
N ASN A 164 -1.22 -24.79 7.04
CA ASN A 164 0.02 -25.12 6.36
C ASN A 164 1.14 -25.39 7.38
N LYS A 165 2.03 -26.35 7.06
CA LYS A 165 3.16 -26.73 7.92
C LYS A 165 3.97 -25.52 8.39
N GLY A 166 4.27 -24.55 7.51
CA GLY A 166 5.08 -23.37 7.86
C GLY A 166 4.39 -22.46 8.88
N ASN A 167 3.09 -22.20 8.69
CA ASN A 167 2.32 -21.38 9.62
C ASN A 167 2.12 -22.08 10.96
N MET A 168 1.89 -23.40 10.95
CA MET A 168 1.78 -24.20 12.17
C MET A 168 3.10 -24.22 12.96
N ASP A 169 4.25 -24.40 12.29
CA ASP A 169 5.58 -24.37 12.92
C ASP A 169 5.86 -23.01 13.57
N ALA A 170 5.52 -21.91 12.89
CA ALA A 170 5.64 -20.56 13.42
C ALA A 170 4.75 -20.34 14.66
N ILE A 171 3.51 -20.84 14.64
CA ILE A 171 2.60 -20.76 15.80
C ILE A 171 3.17 -21.55 16.97
N ILE A 172 3.57 -22.81 16.78
CA ILE A 172 4.13 -23.64 17.86
C ILE A 172 5.36 -23.01 18.52
N GLY A 173 6.13 -22.20 17.77
CA GLY A 173 7.27 -21.44 18.31
C GLY A 173 6.90 -20.25 19.20
N MET A 174 5.63 -19.86 19.29
CA MET A 174 5.15 -18.74 20.12
C MET A 174 4.93 -19.14 21.59
N PRO A 175 4.83 -18.19 22.54
CA PRO A 175 4.34 -18.46 23.89
C PRO A 175 2.97 -19.18 23.89
N GLU A 176 2.71 -20.06 24.86
CA GLU A 176 1.49 -20.89 24.88
C GLU A 176 0.19 -20.06 24.81
N GLU A 177 0.13 -18.93 25.51
CA GLU A 177 -1.02 -18.02 25.45
C GLU A 177 -1.24 -17.49 24.03
N ASP A 178 -0.17 -17.14 23.31
CA ASP A 178 -0.24 -16.65 21.93
C ASP A 178 -0.65 -17.74 20.95
N GLN A 179 -0.22 -18.98 21.18
CA GLN A 179 -0.65 -20.13 20.38
C GLN A 179 -2.17 -20.28 20.44
N VAL A 180 -2.72 -20.24 21.65
CA VAL A 180 -4.16 -20.37 21.88
C VAL A 180 -4.92 -19.22 21.20
N ILE A 181 -4.44 -17.98 21.33
CA ILE A 181 -5.06 -16.82 20.70
C ILE A 181 -5.01 -16.94 19.17
N ALA A 182 -3.86 -17.28 18.59
CA ALA A 182 -3.67 -17.37 17.15
C ALA A 182 -4.56 -18.46 16.53
N LEU A 183 -4.58 -19.66 17.12
CA LEU A 183 -5.38 -20.80 16.64
C LEU A 183 -6.88 -20.55 16.80
N THR A 184 -7.31 -20.01 17.95
CA THR A 184 -8.72 -19.67 18.19
C THR A 184 -9.20 -18.62 17.19
N SER A 185 -8.41 -17.57 16.99
CA SER A 185 -8.72 -16.49 16.05
C SER A 185 -8.73 -17.00 14.60
N ALA A 186 -7.87 -17.96 14.24
CA ALA A 186 -7.84 -18.57 12.92
C ALA A 186 -9.11 -19.39 12.63
N LEU A 187 -9.57 -20.16 13.62
CA LEU A 187 -10.83 -20.92 13.54
C LEU A 187 -12.04 -19.98 13.43
N GLN A 188 -12.06 -18.89 14.20
CA GLN A 188 -13.10 -17.88 14.11
C GLN A 188 -13.12 -17.21 12.73
N PHE A 189 -11.96 -16.75 12.24
CA PHE A 189 -11.83 -16.13 10.92
C PHE A 189 -12.29 -17.07 9.81
N SER A 190 -11.79 -18.30 9.78
CA SER A 190 -12.19 -19.30 8.77
C SER A 190 -13.68 -19.63 8.83
N GLY A 191 -14.26 -19.71 10.03
CA GLY A 191 -15.71 -19.84 10.23
C GLY A 191 -16.50 -18.67 9.64
N LYS A 192 -16.06 -17.43 9.89
CA LYS A 192 -16.67 -16.20 9.34
C LYS A 192 -16.64 -16.21 7.81
N VAL A 193 -15.48 -16.48 7.20
CA VAL A 193 -15.32 -16.52 5.75
C VAL A 193 -16.20 -17.61 5.13
N ASN A 194 -16.20 -18.81 5.70
CA ASN A 194 -17.07 -19.90 5.24
C ASN A 194 -18.55 -19.55 5.32
N ASN A 195 -18.99 -18.87 6.38
CA ASN A 195 -20.36 -18.41 6.52
C ASN A 195 -20.71 -17.31 5.50
N ALA A 196 -19.80 -16.35 5.26
CA ALA A 196 -19.99 -15.33 4.24
C ALA A 196 -20.09 -15.94 2.84
N MET A 197 -19.21 -16.89 2.49
CA MET A 197 -19.27 -17.63 1.22
C MET A 197 -20.59 -18.37 1.05
N LYS A 198 -21.11 -19.01 2.11
CA LYS A 198 -22.43 -19.66 2.07
C LYS A 198 -23.56 -18.66 1.81
N LYS A 199 -23.55 -17.50 2.47
CA LYS A 199 -24.55 -16.45 2.24
C LYS A 199 -24.49 -15.93 0.80
N ILE A 200 -23.29 -15.69 0.27
CA ILE A 200 -23.08 -15.27 -1.12
C ILE A 200 -23.58 -16.35 -2.08
N GLN A 201 -23.26 -17.62 -1.83
CA GLN A 201 -23.70 -18.74 -2.66
C GLN A 201 -25.23 -18.86 -2.70
N ASN A 202 -25.89 -18.69 -1.54
CA ASN A 202 -27.35 -18.70 -1.45
C ASN A 202 -27.95 -17.55 -2.26
N TYR A 203 -27.44 -16.33 -2.08
CA TYR A 203 -27.88 -15.16 -2.85
C TYR A 203 -27.72 -15.39 -4.37
N VAL A 204 -26.56 -15.89 -4.81
CA VAL A 204 -26.30 -16.17 -6.23
C VAL A 204 -27.27 -17.23 -6.77
N ASN A 205 -27.56 -18.26 -5.99
CA ASN A 205 -28.50 -19.31 -6.38
C ASN A 205 -29.95 -18.79 -6.47
N GLU A 206 -30.36 -17.94 -5.53
CA GLU A 206 -31.70 -17.32 -5.49
C GLU A 206 -31.92 -16.32 -6.62
N ASN A 207 -30.86 -15.63 -7.07
CA ASN A 207 -30.92 -14.59 -8.09
C ASN A 207 -30.34 -15.02 -9.44
N LYS A 208 -30.15 -16.33 -9.66
CA LYS A 208 -29.42 -16.89 -10.80
C LYS A 208 -29.93 -16.38 -12.15
N ASP A 209 -31.24 -16.26 -12.32
CA ASP A 209 -31.87 -15.83 -13.58
C ASP A 209 -31.67 -14.33 -13.86
N GLN A 210 -31.55 -13.49 -12.83
CA GLN A 210 -31.31 -12.04 -12.96
C GLN A 210 -29.83 -11.71 -13.15
N LEU A 211 -28.93 -12.55 -12.60
CA LEU A 211 -27.48 -12.37 -12.68
C LEU A 211 -26.87 -12.80 -14.02
N ILE A 212 -27.54 -13.69 -14.76
CA ILE A 212 -27.10 -14.13 -16.10
C ILE A 212 -27.23 -12.99 -17.13
N ASP A 213 -28.18 -12.06 -16.94
CA ASP A 213 -28.46 -10.98 -17.89
C ASP A 213 -27.79 -9.63 -17.56
N ASN A 214 -27.25 -9.44 -16.36
CA ASN A 214 -26.58 -8.19 -15.96
C ASN A 214 -25.40 -8.43 -15.00
N GLN A 215 -24.16 -8.46 -15.53
CA GLN A 215 -22.94 -8.49 -14.70
C GLN A 215 -22.81 -7.28 -13.75
N GLN A 216 -23.52 -6.17 -14.03
CA GLN A 216 -23.56 -4.98 -13.18
C GLN A 216 -24.56 -5.08 -12.00
N GLY A 217 -25.38 -6.13 -11.94
CA GLY A 217 -26.39 -6.31 -10.87
C GLY A 217 -25.82 -6.77 -9.52
N LEU A 218 -24.55 -7.19 -9.47
CA LEU A 218 -23.91 -7.68 -8.24
C LEU A 218 -23.49 -6.55 -7.28
N THR A 219 -23.37 -5.31 -7.76
CA THR A 219 -22.71 -4.22 -7.01
C THR A 219 -23.66 -3.36 -6.17
N HIS A 220 -24.97 -3.62 -6.16
CA HIS A 220 -25.95 -2.72 -5.51
C HIS A 220 -26.88 -3.37 -4.48
N SER A 221 -26.84 -4.69 -4.29
CA SER A 221 -27.80 -5.38 -3.42
C SER A 221 -27.18 -6.31 -2.37
N ILE A 222 -25.86 -6.51 -2.39
CA ILE A 222 -25.16 -7.23 -1.33
C ILE A 222 -24.13 -6.27 -0.73
N ASP A 223 -24.40 -5.79 0.48
CA ASP A 223 -23.34 -5.26 1.31
C ASP A 223 -22.48 -6.45 1.83
N VAL A 224 -21.64 -6.97 0.93
CA VAL A 224 -20.70 -8.06 1.23
C VAL A 224 -19.76 -7.64 2.37
N CYS A 225 -19.49 -6.34 2.48
CA CYS A 225 -18.70 -5.77 3.57
C CYS A 225 -19.43 -5.90 4.90
N GLN A 226 -20.71 -5.60 4.98
CA GLN A 226 -21.51 -5.75 6.20
C GLN A 226 -21.60 -7.23 6.65
N LEU A 227 -21.63 -8.16 5.71
CA LEU A 227 -21.58 -9.60 5.99
C LEU A 227 -20.24 -10.12 6.55
N LEU A 228 -19.14 -9.40 6.31
CA LEU A 228 -17.80 -9.73 6.79
C LEU A 228 -17.40 -8.95 8.06
N LEU A 229 -17.96 -7.75 8.26
CA LEU A 229 -17.56 -6.77 9.28
C LEU A 229 -18.48 -6.70 10.51
N GLU A 230 -19.65 -7.35 10.50
CA GLU A 230 -20.50 -7.49 11.69
C GLU A 230 -19.78 -8.33 12.78
N THR A 231 -18.85 -7.72 13.53
CA THR A 231 -18.41 -8.08 14.90
C THR A 231 -17.23 -7.24 15.41
N GLU A 232 -16.60 -6.35 14.62
CA GLU A 232 -15.44 -5.57 15.12
C GLU A 232 -15.79 -4.43 16.10
N THR A 233 -17.07 -4.17 16.40
CA THR A 233 -17.47 -3.02 17.23
C THR A 233 -17.69 -3.28 18.73
N GLU A 234 -17.47 -4.50 19.24
CA GLU A 234 -17.82 -4.81 20.64
C GLU A 234 -16.68 -5.18 21.60
N GLN A 235 -15.41 -5.14 21.19
CA GLN A 235 -14.30 -5.45 22.13
C GLN A 235 -13.27 -4.35 22.41
N ASP A 236 -13.33 -3.19 21.73
CA ASP A 236 -12.38 -2.09 21.98
C ASP A 236 -12.97 -0.86 22.70
N ASN A 237 -14.18 -0.98 23.30
CA ASN A 237 -14.76 0.05 24.15
C ASN A 237 -15.26 -0.53 25.47
N GLN A 238 -14.35 -1.00 26.32
CA GLN A 238 -14.59 -0.97 27.77
C GLN A 238 -13.82 0.22 28.37
N PRO A 239 -14.50 1.31 28.78
CA PRO A 239 -13.87 2.27 29.68
C PRO A 239 -13.58 1.54 30.99
N ALA A 240 -12.34 1.64 31.44
CA ALA A 240 -11.89 1.17 32.74
C ALA A 240 -12.89 1.60 33.81
N ASP A 241 -13.53 0.61 34.43
CA ASP A 241 -14.43 0.80 35.57
C ASP A 241 -13.62 1.44 36.70
N GLN A 242 -13.85 2.73 36.91
CA GLN A 242 -13.38 3.45 38.08
C GLN A 242 -14.17 2.92 39.28
N SER A 243 -13.57 1.97 40.00
CA SER A 243 -14.01 1.58 41.33
C SER A 243 -14.07 2.82 42.22
N LYS A 244 -15.29 3.30 42.46
CA LYS A 244 -15.61 4.24 43.54
C LYS A 244 -15.25 3.56 44.86
N VAL A 245 -14.34 4.18 45.60
CA VAL A 245 -14.23 3.99 47.06
C VAL A 245 -14.29 5.38 47.70
N ASP A 246 -15.51 5.91 47.82
CA ASP A 246 -15.92 6.66 49.01
C ASP A 246 -16.48 5.57 49.96
N GLY A 247 -15.99 5.31 51.17
CA GLY A 247 -15.61 6.23 52.24
C GLY A 247 -16.54 5.95 53.43
N THR A 248 -15.95 5.87 54.64
CA THR A 248 -16.57 6.08 55.98
C THR A 248 -16.78 4.85 56.90
N SER A 249 -16.03 4.87 58.02
CA SER A 249 -16.28 4.36 59.40
C SER A 249 -16.65 2.89 59.61
N ILE A 250 -16.05 2.14 60.55
CA ILE A 250 -15.77 2.39 61.98
C ILE A 250 -14.44 1.75 62.36
#